data_AF-A0A9E5PXF9-F1
#
_entry.id   AF-A0A9E5PXF9-F1
#
_cell.length_a   1.000
_cell.length_b   1.000
_cell.length_c   1.000
_cell.angle_alpha   90.00
_cell.angle_beta   90.00
_cell.angle_gamma   90.00
#
_symmetry.space_group_name_H-M   'P 1'
#
loop_
_entity.id
_entity.type
_entity.pdbx_description
1 polymer ?
#
loop_
_entity_poly.entity_id
_entity_poly.type
_entity_poly.pdbx_seq_one_letter_code
_entity_poly.pdbx_strand_id
1 'polypeptide(L)'
;MSDDRAAWLATTQEDALDPALPICDPHHHLWDTPQSRYLLEELHADTGAGHNVVQTVFLECSSAYREDGPEAMRPVGETEFVAAIAEESARSTGATIAAIISYADLRLGEAVEEVLDAHEQAGGGRFRGIRHASAWDASDQVHNAHTHPSEDMFATADFRRGAQVLSSKGY
;
A
#
# COMPACT_ATOMS: atom_id res chain seq x y z
N MET A 1 2.65 -20.16 -6.37
CA MET A 1 3.08 -19.52 -7.63
C MET A 1 3.04 -20.57 -8.72
N SER A 2 2.57 -20.28 -9.94
CA SER A 2 2.71 -21.28 -11.03
C SER A 2 4.20 -21.49 -11.32
N ASP A 3 4.59 -22.75 -11.57
CA ASP A 3 6.00 -23.13 -11.81
C ASP A 3 6.65 -22.30 -12.94
N ASP A 4 5.86 -21.82 -13.90
CA ASP A 4 6.32 -21.00 -15.03
C ASP A 4 6.85 -19.62 -14.63
N ARG A 5 6.26 -18.95 -13.62
CA ARG A 5 6.70 -17.59 -13.22
C ARG A 5 8.06 -17.63 -12.54
N ALA A 6 8.25 -18.60 -11.63
CA ALA A 6 9.51 -18.75 -10.92
C ALA A 6 10.65 -19.12 -11.89
N ALA A 7 10.37 -20.03 -12.85
CA ALA A 7 11.33 -20.39 -13.90
C ALA A 7 11.73 -19.17 -14.75
N TRP A 8 10.78 -18.30 -15.09
CA TRP A 8 11.05 -17.08 -15.84
C TRP A 8 11.91 -16.08 -15.04
N LEU A 9 11.60 -15.83 -13.77
CA LEU A 9 12.38 -14.93 -12.90
C LEU A 9 13.84 -15.42 -12.72
N ALA A 10 14.04 -16.73 -12.69
CA ALA A 10 15.38 -17.32 -12.54
C ALA A 10 16.26 -17.25 -13.80
N THR A 11 15.74 -16.77 -14.94
CA THR A 11 16.50 -16.72 -16.20
C THR A 11 17.68 -15.75 -16.19
N THR A 12 17.67 -14.76 -15.30
CA THR A 12 18.75 -13.79 -15.14
C THR A 12 18.93 -13.48 -13.66
N GLN A 13 20.17 -13.57 -13.17
CA GLN A 13 20.56 -13.12 -11.84
C GLN A 13 21.68 -12.10 -12.00
N GLU A 14 21.57 -11.00 -11.29
CA GLU A 14 22.56 -9.92 -11.28
C GLU A 14 23.11 -9.76 -9.86
N ASP A 15 24.40 -9.47 -9.76
CA ASP A 15 25.03 -9.19 -8.46
C ASP A 15 24.55 -7.85 -7.93
N ALA A 16 24.18 -7.81 -6.64
CA ALA A 16 23.82 -6.58 -5.97
C ALA A 16 25.00 -5.60 -5.93
N LEU A 17 24.78 -4.39 -6.44
CA LEU A 17 25.72 -3.28 -6.27
C LEU A 17 25.66 -2.76 -4.84
N ASP A 18 26.82 -2.50 -4.25
CA ASP A 18 26.99 -2.05 -2.86
C ASP A 18 26.11 -2.83 -1.86
N PRO A 19 26.29 -4.15 -1.71
CA PRO A 19 25.38 -5.02 -0.98
C PRO A 19 25.29 -4.72 0.52
N ALA A 20 26.18 -3.88 1.06
CA ALA A 20 26.12 -3.45 2.46
C ALA A 20 25.32 -2.15 2.67
N LEU A 21 25.03 -1.38 1.60
CA LEU A 21 24.32 -0.10 1.70
C LEU A 21 22.89 -0.34 2.22
N PRO A 22 22.51 0.19 3.39
CA PRO A 22 21.15 0.03 3.90
C PRO A 22 20.15 0.79 3.02
N ILE A 23 19.11 0.09 2.58
CA ILE A 23 18.07 0.61 1.69
C ILE A 23 16.72 0.58 2.42
N CYS A 24 15.95 1.66 2.26
CA CYS A 24 14.52 1.65 2.50
C CYS A 24 13.83 1.50 1.13
N ASP A 25 13.08 0.41 0.93
CA ASP A 25 12.18 0.28 -0.21
C ASP A 25 10.91 1.11 0.06
N PRO A 26 10.71 2.24 -0.64
CA PRO A 26 9.61 3.13 -0.35
C PRO A 26 8.27 2.61 -0.90
N HIS A 27 8.24 1.47 -1.60
CA HIS A 27 7.01 1.00 -2.24
C HIS A 27 6.98 -0.51 -2.46
N HIS A 28 6.23 -1.21 -1.60
CA HIS A 28 5.76 -2.57 -1.88
C HIS A 28 4.24 -2.71 -1.65
N HIS A 29 3.71 -3.86 -2.05
CA HIS A 29 2.32 -4.28 -1.88
C HIS A 29 2.28 -5.63 -1.19
N LEU A 30 1.16 -5.94 -0.53
CA LEU A 30 0.89 -7.22 0.14
C LEU A 30 -0.53 -7.65 -0.18
N TRP A 31 -0.72 -8.89 -0.60
CA TRP A 31 -2.04 -9.42 -0.92
C TRP A 31 -2.11 -10.93 -0.76
N ASP A 32 -3.31 -11.41 -0.48
CA ASP A 32 -3.62 -12.84 -0.49
C ASP A 32 -4.94 -13.05 -1.25
N THR A 33 -4.84 -13.55 -2.48
CA THR A 33 -5.97 -13.80 -3.38
C THR A 33 -5.91 -15.23 -3.91
N PRO A 34 -7.04 -15.82 -4.37
CA PRO A 34 -7.03 -17.15 -4.95
C PRO A 34 -6.08 -17.30 -6.17
N GLN A 35 -5.80 -16.21 -6.88
CA GLN A 35 -4.97 -16.20 -8.09
C GLN A 35 -3.48 -15.94 -7.79
N SER A 36 -3.18 -15.18 -6.73
CA SER A 36 -1.82 -14.78 -6.38
C SER A 36 -1.71 -14.40 -4.91
N ARG A 37 -0.60 -14.78 -4.29
CA ARG A 37 -0.20 -14.40 -2.94
C ARG A 37 1.13 -13.67 -3.00
N TYR A 38 1.26 -12.62 -2.20
CA TYR A 38 2.51 -11.95 -1.87
C TYR A 38 2.40 -11.39 -0.46
N LEU A 39 2.95 -12.12 0.50
CA LEU A 39 2.95 -11.77 1.93
C LEU A 39 4.40 -11.60 2.41
N LEU A 40 4.60 -11.61 3.73
CA LEU A 40 5.90 -11.39 4.35
C LEU A 40 7.00 -12.34 3.86
N GLU A 41 6.64 -13.60 3.61
CA GLU A 41 7.57 -14.62 3.12
C GLU A 41 8.11 -14.26 1.73
N GLU A 42 7.24 -13.91 0.78
CA GLU A 42 7.66 -13.45 -0.54
C GLU A 42 8.43 -12.14 -0.46
N LEU A 43 7.99 -11.20 0.38
CA LEU A 43 8.70 -9.94 0.60
C LEU A 43 10.12 -10.16 1.10
N HIS A 44 10.32 -11.06 2.08
CA HIS A 44 11.66 -11.37 2.61
C HIS A 44 12.52 -12.13 1.61
N ALA A 45 11.93 -12.98 0.77
CA ALA A 45 12.67 -13.63 -0.31
C ALA A 45 13.23 -12.59 -1.30
N ASP A 46 12.42 -11.62 -1.71
CA ASP A 46 12.83 -10.59 -2.66
C ASP A 46 13.80 -9.57 -2.02
N THR A 47 13.49 -9.06 -0.83
CA THR A 47 14.33 -8.08 -0.12
C THR A 47 15.65 -8.66 0.39
N GLY A 48 15.72 -9.99 0.55
CA GLY A 48 16.94 -10.72 0.93
C GLY A 48 17.75 -11.26 -0.24
N ALA A 49 17.35 -11.00 -1.50
CA ALA A 49 17.96 -11.61 -2.68
C ALA A 49 19.35 -11.06 -3.05
N GLY A 50 19.82 -10.00 -2.39
CA GLY A 50 21.20 -9.52 -2.54
C GLY A 50 21.43 -8.11 -1.99
N HIS A 51 20.50 -7.18 -2.24
CA HIS A 51 20.56 -5.84 -1.68
C HIS A 51 20.23 -5.83 -0.18
N ASN A 52 20.83 -4.91 0.59
CA ASN A 52 20.54 -4.76 2.02
C ASN A 52 19.31 -3.87 2.26
N VAL A 53 18.13 -4.38 1.90
CA VAL A 53 16.85 -3.70 2.20
C VAL A 53 16.49 -3.97 3.66
N VAL A 54 16.54 -2.92 4.48
CA VAL A 54 16.32 -3.02 5.94
C VAL A 54 14.92 -2.58 6.35
N GLN A 55 14.29 -1.72 5.53
CA GLN A 55 12.97 -1.18 5.78
C GLN A 55 12.16 -1.14 4.50
N THR A 56 10.83 -1.29 4.63
CA THR A 56 9.91 -1.14 3.52
C THR A 56 8.72 -0.25 3.91
N VAL A 57 8.08 0.35 2.91
CA VAL A 57 6.82 1.09 3.06
C VAL A 57 5.75 0.39 2.24
N PHE A 58 4.66 0.00 2.88
CA PHE A 58 3.50 -0.59 2.21
C PHE A 58 2.64 0.53 1.62
N LEU A 59 2.14 0.34 0.39
CA LEU A 59 1.11 1.19 -0.19
C LEU A 59 -0.14 0.36 -0.47
N GLU A 60 -1.32 0.96 -0.26
CA GLU A 60 -2.63 0.34 -0.52
C GLU A 60 -2.68 -0.37 -1.87
N CYS A 61 -3.41 -1.48 -1.94
CA CYS A 61 -3.68 -2.19 -3.18
C CYS A 61 -5.06 -2.85 -3.21
N SER A 62 -5.97 -2.39 -2.35
CA SER A 62 -7.31 -2.96 -2.17
C SER A 62 -7.32 -4.42 -1.70
N SER A 63 -6.34 -4.80 -0.88
CA SER A 63 -6.31 -6.09 -0.21
C SER A 63 -7.05 -6.04 1.14
N ALA A 64 -7.72 -7.13 1.52
CA ALA A 64 -8.31 -7.30 2.85
C ALA A 64 -9.21 -6.15 3.33
N TYR A 65 -9.92 -5.46 2.42
CA TYR A 65 -10.97 -4.52 2.83
C TYR A 65 -12.04 -5.25 3.64
N ARG A 66 -12.62 -4.57 4.64
CA ARG A 66 -13.71 -5.14 5.43
C ARG A 66 -14.89 -5.47 4.52
N GLU A 67 -15.52 -6.62 4.72
CA GLU A 67 -16.64 -7.08 3.90
C GLU A 67 -17.95 -6.34 4.22
N ASP A 68 -18.07 -5.82 5.45
CA ASP A 68 -19.25 -5.16 5.98
C ASP A 68 -18.94 -3.74 6.51
N GLY A 69 -19.99 -3.05 6.96
CA GLY A 69 -19.92 -1.66 7.43
C GLY A 69 -19.98 -0.60 6.33
N PRO A 70 -19.84 0.69 6.71
CA PRO A 70 -19.88 1.82 5.77
C PRO A 70 -18.79 1.72 4.72
N GLU A 71 -19.11 2.01 3.46
CA GLU A 71 -18.20 1.88 2.32
C GLU A 71 -16.86 2.62 2.53
N ALA A 72 -16.92 3.86 3.04
CA ALA A 72 -15.75 4.68 3.35
C ALA A 72 -14.81 4.06 4.40
N MET A 73 -15.31 3.16 5.25
CA MET A 73 -14.56 2.54 6.35
C MET A 73 -14.02 1.15 6.02
N ARG A 74 -14.40 0.57 4.88
CA ARG A 74 -13.90 -0.74 4.45
C ARG A 74 -12.39 -0.76 4.21
N PRO A 75 -11.76 0.29 3.63
CA PRO A 75 -10.32 0.33 3.42
C PRO A 75 -9.48 0.23 4.69
N VAL A 76 -10.04 0.54 5.86
CA VAL A 76 -9.35 0.39 7.15
C VAL A 76 -8.97 -1.08 7.41
N GLY A 77 -9.72 -2.04 6.84
CA GLY A 77 -9.36 -3.46 6.91
C GLY A 77 -7.99 -3.79 6.31
N GLU A 78 -7.58 -3.11 5.23
CA GLU A 78 -6.25 -3.27 4.65
C GLU A 78 -5.17 -2.80 5.62
N THR A 79 -5.42 -1.65 6.29
CA THR A 79 -4.50 -1.11 7.29
C THR A 79 -4.34 -2.08 8.47
N GLU A 80 -5.43 -2.66 8.97
CA GLU A 80 -5.41 -3.67 10.04
C GLU A 80 -4.61 -4.91 9.63
N PHE A 81 -4.88 -5.42 8.42
CA PHE A 81 -4.19 -6.55 7.83
C PHE A 81 -2.68 -6.31 7.72
N VAL A 82 -2.27 -5.17 7.18
CA VAL A 82 -0.86 -4.82 7.01
C VAL A 82 -0.19 -4.53 8.34
N ALA A 83 -0.88 -3.90 9.30
CA ALA A 83 -0.34 -3.65 10.63
C ALA A 83 0.06 -4.96 11.34
N ALA A 84 -0.77 -6.01 11.23
CA ALA A 84 -0.45 -7.33 11.77
C ALA A 84 0.81 -7.94 11.13
N ILE A 85 0.95 -7.84 9.79
CA ILE A 85 2.14 -8.31 9.08
C ILE A 85 3.36 -7.46 9.45
N ALA A 86 3.19 -6.15 9.64
CA ALA A 86 4.27 -5.27 10.06
C ALA A 86 4.79 -5.61 11.47
N GLU A 87 3.92 -6.02 12.39
CA GLU A 87 4.32 -6.55 13.70
C GLU A 87 5.09 -7.88 13.62
N GLU A 88 4.73 -8.74 12.66
CA GLU A 88 5.50 -9.96 12.37
C GLU A 88 6.87 -9.63 11.79
N SER A 89 6.93 -8.70 10.82
CA SER A 89 8.19 -8.26 10.21
C SER A 89 9.17 -7.70 11.24
N ALA A 90 8.69 -6.94 12.23
CA ALA A 90 9.51 -6.37 13.30
C ALA A 90 10.13 -7.41 14.25
N ARG A 91 9.60 -8.64 14.27
CA ARG A 91 10.10 -9.78 15.06
C ARG A 91 10.93 -10.76 14.23
N SER A 92 11.07 -10.51 12.93
CA SER A 92 11.79 -11.36 11.99
C SER A 92 13.23 -10.90 11.79
N THR A 93 14.02 -11.65 11.01
CA THR A 93 15.40 -11.30 10.65
C THR A 93 15.51 -10.57 9.30
N GLY A 94 14.39 -10.29 8.62
CA GLY A 94 14.34 -9.63 7.30
C GLY A 94 14.00 -8.14 7.38
N ALA A 95 13.69 -7.55 6.23
CA ALA A 95 13.25 -6.16 6.15
C ALA A 95 12.00 -5.93 7.01
N THR A 96 11.97 -4.81 7.74
CA THR A 96 10.83 -4.41 8.57
C THR A 96 9.90 -3.49 7.79
N ILE A 97 8.60 -3.75 7.82
CA ILE A 97 7.58 -2.83 7.29
C ILE A 97 7.48 -1.64 8.25
N ALA A 98 8.07 -0.53 7.86
CA ALA A 98 8.27 0.65 8.70
C ALA A 98 7.09 1.63 8.66
N ALA A 99 6.33 1.65 7.55
CA ALA A 99 5.21 2.56 7.36
C ALA A 99 4.13 1.96 6.44
N ILE A 100 2.91 2.47 6.60
CA ILE A 100 1.70 2.08 5.87
C ILE A 100 1.12 3.35 5.24
N ILE A 101 0.99 3.34 3.92
CA ILE A 101 0.26 4.33 3.14
C ILE A 101 -1.06 3.71 2.72
N SER A 102 -2.15 4.12 3.36
CA SER A 102 -3.47 3.50 3.19
C SER A 102 -4.28 4.18 2.08
N TYR A 103 -5.48 3.66 1.79
CA TYR A 103 -6.46 4.34 0.95
C TYR A 103 -7.53 5.02 1.80
N ALA A 104 -7.88 6.26 1.46
CA ALA A 104 -9.08 6.93 1.90
C ALA A 104 -9.64 7.76 0.74
N ASP A 105 -10.96 7.76 0.59
CA ASP A 105 -11.60 8.56 -0.45
C ASP A 105 -11.58 10.04 -0.06
N LEU A 106 -10.56 10.77 -0.53
CA LEU A 106 -10.41 12.21 -0.31
C LEU A 106 -11.55 13.04 -0.93
N ARG A 107 -12.38 12.45 -1.81
CA ARG A 107 -13.58 13.12 -2.35
C ARG A 107 -14.70 13.23 -1.32
N LEU A 108 -14.57 12.59 -0.15
CA LEU A 108 -15.48 12.82 0.99
C LEU A 108 -15.34 14.23 1.58
N GLY A 109 -14.32 15.00 1.17
CA GLY A 109 -14.06 16.31 1.73
C GLY A 109 -13.73 16.22 3.22
N GLU A 110 -14.37 17.05 4.04
CA GLU A 110 -14.17 17.06 5.49
C GLU A 110 -14.57 15.73 6.17
N ALA A 111 -15.53 14.99 5.60
CA ALA A 111 -15.96 13.71 6.15
C ALA A 111 -14.89 12.61 6.07
N VAL A 112 -13.78 12.83 5.34
CA VAL A 112 -12.66 11.88 5.33
C VAL A 112 -11.95 11.79 6.68
N GLU A 113 -12.11 12.78 7.56
CA GLU A 113 -11.45 12.83 8.87
C GLU A 113 -11.70 11.56 9.70
N GLU A 114 -12.93 11.05 9.71
CA GLU A 114 -13.30 9.83 10.44
C GLU A 114 -12.54 8.60 9.93
N VAL A 115 -12.32 8.52 8.61
CA VAL A 115 -11.56 7.43 7.98
C VAL A 115 -10.07 7.54 8.34
N LEU A 116 -9.52 8.76 8.35
CA LEU A 116 -8.12 8.99 8.74
C LEU A 116 -7.88 8.65 10.21
N ASP A 117 -8.79 9.01 11.10
CA ASP A 117 -8.71 8.65 12.53
C ASP A 117 -8.77 7.13 12.73
N ALA A 118 -9.55 6.43 11.91
CA ALA A 118 -9.60 4.97 11.93
C ALA A 118 -8.30 4.33 11.42
N HIS A 119 -7.69 4.89 10.37
CA HIS A 119 -6.38 4.45 9.89
C HIS A 119 -5.25 4.68 10.90
N GLU A 120 -5.27 5.81 11.62
CA GLU A 120 -4.31 6.09 12.70
C GLU A 120 -4.34 4.98 13.76
N GLN A 121 -5.55 4.64 14.21
CA GLN A 121 -5.77 3.60 15.21
C GLN A 121 -5.37 2.22 14.68
N ALA A 122 -5.84 1.86 13.50
CA ALA A 122 -5.56 0.57 12.87
C ALA A 122 -4.08 0.37 12.55
N GLY A 123 -3.38 1.44 12.15
CA GLY A 123 -1.98 1.40 11.75
C GLY A 123 -1.01 1.18 12.92
N GLY A 124 -1.47 1.27 14.17
CA GLY A 124 -0.65 1.01 15.35
C GLY A 124 0.62 1.87 15.39
N GLY A 125 0.51 3.14 14.97
CA GLY A 125 1.62 4.06 14.86
C GLY A 125 2.46 3.95 13.59
N ARG A 126 2.07 3.13 12.60
CA ARG A 126 2.74 3.00 11.28
C ARG A 126 2.01 3.71 10.13
N PHE A 127 0.78 4.20 10.33
CA PHE A 127 0.07 4.98 9.32
C PHE A 127 0.84 6.27 9.00
N ARG A 128 1.12 6.54 7.72
CA ARG A 128 1.94 7.70 7.29
C ARG A 128 1.36 8.49 6.12
N GLY A 129 0.13 8.20 5.71
CA GLY A 129 -0.57 8.99 4.71
C GLY A 129 -1.43 8.15 3.78
N ILE A 130 -1.90 8.80 2.71
CA ILE A 130 -2.86 8.21 1.79
C ILE A 130 -2.28 8.14 0.39
N ARG A 131 -2.47 6.99 -0.27
CA ARG A 131 -2.39 6.89 -1.72
C ARG A 131 -3.80 6.84 -2.26
N HIS A 132 -4.11 7.77 -3.16
CA HIS A 132 -5.35 7.80 -3.90
C HIS A 132 -5.00 7.67 -5.38
N ALA A 133 -5.08 6.44 -5.92
CA ALA A 133 -4.74 6.19 -7.32
C ALA A 133 -5.57 7.10 -8.25
N SER A 134 -4.94 7.67 -9.27
CA SER A 134 -5.57 8.72 -10.09
C SER A 134 -5.39 8.52 -11.58
N ALA A 135 -4.91 7.34 -12.00
CA ALA A 135 -4.78 7.03 -13.41
C ALA A 135 -6.17 7.04 -14.06
N TRP A 136 -6.36 8.00 -14.97
CA TRP A 136 -7.62 8.24 -15.67
C TRP A 136 -7.34 8.49 -17.16
N ASP A 137 -8.19 7.94 -18.00
CA ASP A 137 -8.27 8.20 -19.44
C ASP A 137 -9.74 8.26 -19.89
N ALA A 138 -10.02 9.03 -20.95
CA ALA A 138 -11.35 9.15 -21.54
C ALA A 138 -11.71 7.95 -22.43
N SER A 139 -10.70 7.23 -22.93
CA SER A 139 -10.86 6.06 -23.77
C SER A 139 -11.29 4.84 -22.95
N ASP A 140 -12.35 4.17 -23.40
CA ASP A 140 -12.79 2.88 -22.87
C ASP A 140 -11.81 1.72 -23.11
N GLN A 141 -10.76 1.94 -23.91
CA GLN A 141 -9.69 0.98 -24.14
C GLN A 141 -8.63 0.99 -23.03
N VAL A 142 -8.60 2.03 -22.21
CA VAL A 142 -7.67 2.18 -21.10
C VAL A 142 -8.42 1.95 -19.79
N HIS A 143 -7.94 1.01 -18.98
CA HIS A 143 -8.54 0.74 -17.68
C HIS A 143 -8.13 1.83 -16.69
N ASN A 144 -9.11 2.49 -16.10
CA ASN A 144 -8.89 3.46 -15.03
C ASN A 144 -8.51 2.77 -13.71
N ALA A 145 -7.87 3.52 -12.82
CA ALA A 145 -7.48 3.02 -11.50
C ALA A 145 -8.67 2.52 -10.68
N HIS A 146 -8.40 1.61 -9.73
CA HIS A 146 -9.37 0.95 -8.86
C HIS A 146 -10.13 1.88 -7.91
N THR A 147 -9.66 3.10 -7.71
CA THR A 147 -10.29 4.18 -6.94
C THR A 147 -11.38 4.94 -7.73
N HIS A 148 -11.60 4.57 -8.99
CA HIS A 148 -12.55 5.18 -9.90
C HIS A 148 -12.37 6.71 -10.03
N PRO A 149 -11.20 7.18 -10.48
CA PRO A 149 -10.95 8.61 -10.65
C PRO A 149 -11.81 9.21 -11.77
N SER A 150 -11.97 10.54 -11.73
CA SER A 150 -12.53 11.35 -12.82
C SER A 150 -11.47 12.28 -13.40
N GLU A 151 -11.71 12.79 -14.62
CA GLU A 151 -10.80 13.70 -15.35
C GLU A 151 -10.21 14.80 -14.48
N ASP A 152 -11.07 15.49 -13.73
CA ASP A 152 -10.73 16.66 -12.93
C ASP A 152 -10.68 16.36 -11.42
N MET A 153 -10.54 15.08 -11.01
CA MET A 153 -10.67 14.67 -9.61
C MET A 153 -9.87 15.57 -8.64
N PHE A 154 -8.60 15.83 -8.94
CA PHE A 154 -7.71 16.67 -8.13
C PHE A 154 -8.06 18.18 -8.15
N ALA A 155 -8.80 18.62 -9.16
CA ALA A 155 -9.27 20.00 -9.25
C ALA A 155 -10.58 20.24 -8.48
N THR A 156 -11.33 19.18 -8.16
CA THR A 156 -12.60 19.30 -7.44
C THR A 156 -12.41 19.90 -6.04
N ALA A 157 -13.40 20.68 -5.60
CA ALA A 157 -13.39 21.29 -4.27
C ALA A 157 -13.37 20.23 -3.16
N ASP A 158 -14.07 19.11 -3.36
CA ASP A 158 -14.17 18.05 -2.38
C ASP A 158 -12.84 17.34 -2.18
N PHE A 159 -12.17 16.94 -3.27
CA PHE A 159 -10.83 16.34 -3.18
C PHE A 159 -9.83 17.27 -2.49
N ARG A 160 -9.83 18.56 -2.84
CA ARG A 160 -8.93 19.55 -2.22
C ARG A 160 -9.22 19.73 -0.73
N ARG A 161 -10.49 19.71 -0.33
CA ARG A 161 -10.88 19.74 1.09
C ARG A 161 -10.42 18.49 1.83
N GLY A 162 -10.60 17.30 1.25
CA GLY A 162 -10.10 16.06 1.85
C GLY A 162 -8.58 16.03 1.98
N ALA A 163 -7.86 16.51 0.96
CA ALA A 163 -6.41 16.65 1.01
C ALA A 163 -5.94 17.67 2.08
N GLN A 164 -6.69 18.75 2.29
CA GLN A 164 -6.42 19.71 3.37
C GLN A 164 -6.61 19.09 4.76
N VAL A 165 -7.61 18.23 4.94
CA VAL A 165 -7.82 17.48 6.19
C VAL A 165 -6.66 16.51 6.42
N LEU A 166 -6.22 15.78 5.39
CA LEU A 166 -5.04 14.91 5.49
C LEU A 166 -3.81 15.70 5.97
N SER A 167 -3.55 16.84 5.32
CA SER A 167 -2.43 17.73 5.68
C SER A 167 -2.54 18.31 7.07
N SER A 168 -3.74 18.71 7.52
CA SER A 168 -3.93 19.28 8.87
C SER A 168 -3.68 18.26 9.98
N LYS A 169 -3.81 16.96 9.68
CA LYS A 169 -3.47 15.85 10.59
C LYS A 169 -1.98 15.47 10.57
N GLY A 170 -1.18 16.09 9.70
CA GLY A 170 0.27 15.89 9.63
C GLY A 170 0.75 14.84 8.63
N TYR A 171 -0.09 14.51 7.63
CA TYR A 171 0.19 13.55 6.57
C TYR A 171 0.27 14.20 5.18
#